data_AF-A0A2W6BFM9-F1
#
_entry.id   AF-A0A2W6BFM9-F1
#
_cell.length_a   1.000
_cell.length_b   1.000
_cell.length_c   1.000
_cell.angle_alpha   90.00
_cell.angle_beta   90.00
_cell.angle_gamma   90.00
#
_symmetry.space_group_name_H-M   'P 1'
#
loop_
_entity.id
_entity.type
_entity.pdbx_description
1 polymer ?
#
loop_
_entity_poly.entity_id
_entity_poly.type
_entity_poly.pdbx_seq_one_letter_code
_entity_poly.pdbx_strand_id
1 'polypeptide(L)'
;MNTLDARLQMRQLARDGERLVKHTRDTGDTGAAGGELRRLAAEARDLLTDAGFPGEATWRVLQRASIGVDTAGVDFDASFWQWISEDLESAAGSLDTLLGPSLHRDADLHIVS
;
A
#
# COMPACT_ATOMS: atom_id res chain seq x y z
N MET A 1 -15.38 0.92 -10.00
CA MET A 1 -14.20 0.77 -10.87
C MET A 1 -14.02 -0.71 -11.18
N ASN A 2 -13.30 -1.13 -12.22
CA ASN A 2 -13.09 -2.57 -12.42
C ASN A 2 -12.06 -3.11 -11.41
N THR A 3 -12.12 -4.41 -11.11
CA THR A 3 -11.25 -5.04 -10.10
C THR A 3 -9.76 -4.95 -10.44
N LEU A 4 -9.40 -4.96 -11.73
CA LEU A 4 -8.01 -4.87 -12.17
C LEU A 4 -7.41 -3.50 -11.85
N ASP A 5 -8.11 -2.43 -12.22
CA ASP A 5 -7.72 -1.05 -11.96
C ASP A 5 -7.65 -0.78 -10.45
N ALA A 6 -8.63 -1.26 -9.69
CA ALA A 6 -8.64 -1.13 -8.23
C ALA A 6 -7.43 -1.84 -7.60
N ARG A 7 -7.03 -3.02 -8.10
CA ARG A 7 -5.83 -3.73 -7.63
C ARG A 7 -4.53 -3.06 -8.05
N LEU A 8 -4.46 -2.49 -9.25
CA LEU A 8 -3.30 -1.69 -9.70
C LEU A 8 -3.12 -0.46 -8.82
N GLN A 9 -4.21 0.24 -8.51
CA GLN A 9 -4.19 1.39 -7.60
C GLN A 9 -3.82 0.97 -6.17
N MET A 10 -4.44 -0.09 -5.63
CA MET A 10 -4.06 -0.64 -4.31
C MET A 10 -2.58 -0.98 -4.23
N ARG A 11 -2.00 -1.55 -5.29
CA ARG A 11 -0.56 -1.85 -5.33
C ARG A 11 0.25 -0.57 -5.26
N GLN A 12 -0.14 0.45 -6.02
CA GLN A 12 0.55 1.74 -6.01
C GLN A 12 0.50 2.38 -4.61
N LEU A 13 -0.67 2.38 -3.97
CA LEU A 13 -0.83 2.87 -2.59
C LEU A 13 0.05 2.11 -1.60
N ALA A 14 0.16 0.78 -1.74
CA ALA A 14 1.05 -0.03 -0.91
C ALA A 14 2.52 0.38 -1.07
N ARG A 15 2.99 0.57 -2.31
CA ARG A 15 4.38 0.97 -2.62
C ARG A 15 4.69 2.40 -2.16
N ASP A 16 3.74 3.32 -2.30
CA ASP A 16 3.93 4.70 -1.85
C ASP A 16 3.92 4.79 -0.32
N GLY A 17 3.03 4.04 0.34
CA GLY A 17 3.04 3.88 1.78
C GLY A 17 4.34 3.26 2.30
N GLU A 18 4.85 2.22 1.63
CA GLU A 18 6.09 1.55 1.97
C GLU A 18 7.27 2.54 1.95
N ARG A 19 7.36 3.35 0.89
CA ARG A 19 8.40 4.38 0.74
C ARG A 19 8.33 5.40 1.88
N LEU A 20 7.12 5.85 2.22
CA LEU A 20 6.91 6.83 3.27
C LEU A 20 7.26 6.26 4.65
N VAL A 21 6.83 5.03 4.94
CA VAL A 21 7.16 4.33 6.19
C VAL A 21 8.65 4.09 6.33
N LYS A 22 9.36 3.69 5.26
CA LYS A 22 10.83 3.57 5.26
C LYS A 22 11.49 4.92 5.58
N HIS A 23 11.01 6.01 4.97
CA HIS A 23 11.51 7.34 5.27
C HIS A 23 11.28 7.75 6.74
N THR A 24 10.08 7.53 7.28
CA THR A 24 9.78 7.79 8.69
C THR A 24 10.63 6.95 9.63
N ARG A 25 10.84 5.66 9.33
CA ARG A 25 11.76 4.78 10.07
C ARG A 25 13.17 5.38 10.15
N ASP A 26 13.68 5.86 9.02
CA ASP A 26 15.07 6.31 8.89
C ASP A 26 15.30 7.70 9.49
N THR A 27 14.27 8.56 9.52
CA THR A 27 14.40 9.97 9.94
C THR A 27 13.80 10.26 11.30
N GLY A 28 12.87 9.44 11.78
CA GLY A 28 12.03 9.78 12.92
C GLY A 28 10.95 10.82 12.63
N ASP A 29 10.86 11.33 11.40
CA ASP A 29 9.88 12.36 11.03
C ASP A 29 8.51 11.73 10.77
N THR A 30 7.62 11.93 11.74
CA THR A 30 6.23 11.49 11.73
C THR A 30 5.29 12.59 11.24
N GLY A 31 5.67 13.86 11.38
CA GLY A 31 4.81 15.01 11.06
C GLY A 31 4.49 15.10 9.57
N ALA A 32 5.51 14.98 8.72
CA ALA A 32 5.33 15.00 7.27
C ALA A 32 4.56 13.76 6.75
N ALA A 33 4.75 12.61 7.39
CA ALA A 33 4.14 11.34 6.97
C ALA A 33 2.67 11.20 7.38
N GLY A 34 2.23 11.85 8.46
CA GLY A 34 0.89 11.67 9.01
C GLY A 34 -0.25 12.05 8.07
N GLY A 35 -0.15 13.20 7.41
CA GLY A 35 -1.18 13.62 6.45
C GLY A 35 -1.30 12.62 5.28
N GLU A 36 -0.16 12.20 4.78
CA GLU A 36 -0.07 11.34 3.60
C GLU A 36 -0.49 9.90 3.90
N LEU A 37 -0.07 9.30 5.02
CA LEU A 37 -0.53 7.96 5.42
C LEU A 37 -2.04 7.91 5.65
N ARG A 38 -2.64 8.96 6.21
CA ARG A 38 -4.11 9.05 6.36
C ARG A 38 -4.80 9.15 4.99
N ARG A 39 -4.24 9.93 4.06
CA ARG A 39 -4.75 10.02 2.67
C ARG A 39 -4.70 8.67 1.98
N LEU A 40 -3.56 7.98 2.01
CA LEU A 40 -3.38 6.66 1.41
C LEU A 40 -4.33 5.62 2.03
N ALA A 41 -4.52 5.64 3.35
CA ALA A 41 -5.45 4.75 4.03
C ALA A 41 -6.92 5.01 3.64
N ALA A 42 -7.31 6.27 3.47
CA ALA A 42 -8.65 6.64 3.01
C ALA A 42 -8.88 6.18 1.56
N GLU A 43 -7.93 6.44 0.66
CA GLU A 43 -8.01 5.99 -0.74
C GLU A 43 -8.07 4.46 -0.82
N ALA A 44 -7.23 3.74 -0.06
CA ALA A 44 -7.27 2.30 -0.01
C ALA A 44 -8.63 1.78 0.48
N ARG A 45 -9.25 2.44 1.45
CA ARG A 45 -10.58 2.08 1.95
C ARG A 45 -11.64 2.13 0.85
N ASP A 46 -11.62 3.18 0.03
CA ASP A 46 -12.59 3.38 -1.05
C ASP A 46 -12.46 2.31 -2.15
N LEU A 47 -11.26 1.74 -2.31
CA LEU A 47 -10.96 0.68 -3.27
C LEU A 47 -11.35 -0.73 -2.79
N LEU A 48 -11.66 -0.94 -1.51
CA LEU A 48 -11.85 -2.28 -0.92
C LEU A 48 -12.95 -3.09 -1.61
N THR A 49 -14.06 -2.43 -1.91
CA THR A 49 -15.23 -3.08 -2.53
C THR A 49 -14.87 -3.69 -3.88
N ASP A 50 -13.99 -3.04 -4.65
CA ASP A 50 -13.63 -3.45 -6.00
C ASP A 50 -12.38 -4.35 -6.03
N ALA A 51 -11.40 -4.09 -5.15
CA ALA A 51 -10.12 -4.81 -5.13
C ALA A 51 -10.20 -6.17 -4.42
N GLY A 52 -11.04 -6.28 -3.39
CA GLY A 52 -11.18 -7.46 -2.53
C GLY A 52 -9.88 -7.87 -1.84
N PHE A 53 -9.67 -9.17 -1.63
CA PHE A 53 -8.38 -9.69 -1.22
C PHE A 53 -7.40 -9.69 -2.42
N PRO A 54 -6.14 -9.23 -2.25
CA PRO A 54 -5.44 -8.82 -1.03
C PRO A 54 -5.44 -7.30 -0.75
N GLY A 55 -6.29 -6.51 -1.41
CA GLY A 55 -6.42 -5.07 -1.15
C GLY A 55 -6.80 -4.73 0.31
N GLU A 56 -7.52 -5.62 1.00
CA GLU A 56 -7.79 -5.48 2.43
C GLU A 56 -6.53 -5.44 3.29
N ALA A 57 -5.51 -6.26 2.96
CA ALA A 57 -4.25 -6.26 3.69
C ALA A 57 -3.55 -4.90 3.55
N THR A 58 -3.47 -4.36 2.34
CA THR A 58 -2.92 -3.02 2.07
C THR A 58 -3.60 -1.95 2.93
N TRP A 59 -4.94 -1.91 2.93
CA TRP A 59 -5.68 -0.93 3.73
C TRP A 59 -5.40 -1.06 5.22
N ARG A 60 -5.44 -2.28 5.78
CA ARG A 60 -5.20 -2.51 7.21
C ARG A 60 -3.81 -2.04 7.63
N VAL A 61 -2.79 -2.29 6.80
CA VAL A 61 -1.41 -1.90 7.11
C VAL A 61 -1.24 -0.38 7.01
N LEU A 62 -1.80 0.27 5.97
CA LEU A 62 -1.81 1.73 5.87
C LEU A 62 -2.55 2.40 7.03
N GLN A 63 -3.69 1.83 7.44
CA GLN A 63 -4.43 2.31 8.61
C GLN A 63 -3.57 2.19 9.87
N ARG A 64 -2.92 1.05 10.09
CA ARG A 64 -2.01 0.85 11.24
C ARG A 64 -0.84 1.83 11.21
N ALA A 65 -0.26 2.08 10.04
CA ALA A 65 0.78 3.08 9.86
C ALA A 65 0.28 4.48 10.26
N SER A 66 -0.92 4.87 9.81
CA SER A 66 -1.50 6.17 10.13
C SER A 66 -1.74 6.37 11.62
N ILE A 67 -2.21 5.33 12.33
CA ILE A 67 -2.37 5.33 13.80
C ILE A 67 -0.99 5.40 14.47
N GLY A 68 -0.01 4.67 13.93
CA GLY A 68 1.37 4.68 14.42
C GLY A 68 1.96 6.08 14.47
N VAL A 69 1.70 6.92 13.46
CA VAL A 69 2.13 8.33 13.44
C VAL A 69 1.57 9.11 14.63
N ASP A 70 0.28 8.94 14.93
CA ASP A 70 -0.40 9.65 16.02
C ASP A 70 0.16 9.26 17.39
N THR A 71 0.67 8.04 17.53
CA THR A 71 1.22 7.51 18.78
C THR A 71 2.74 7.69 18.91
N ALA A 72 3.46 7.86 17.80
CA ALA A 72 4.93 7.86 17.77
C ALA A 72 5.56 9.10 18.42
N GLY A 73 4.80 10.19 18.63
CA GLY A 73 5.28 11.37 19.37
C GLY A 73 5.57 11.11 20.85
N VAL A 74 5.13 9.96 21.39
CA VAL A 74 5.37 9.55 22.78
C VAL A 74 6.62 8.68 22.87
N ASP A 75 6.77 7.68 22.01
CA ASP A 75 7.93 6.80 21.92
C ASP A 75 8.11 6.34 20.46
N PHE A 76 9.16 6.84 19.80
CA PHE A 76 9.46 6.41 18.43
C PHE A 76 10.11 5.02 18.44
N ASP A 77 9.40 4.03 17.89
CA ASP A 77 9.88 2.65 17.73
C ASP A 77 10.21 2.34 16.26
N ALA A 78 11.50 2.26 15.95
CA ALA A 78 11.97 1.91 14.60
C ALA A 78 11.59 0.47 14.19
N SER A 79 11.45 -0.46 15.13
CA SER A 79 11.06 -1.85 14.85
C SER A 79 9.60 -1.94 14.44
N PHE A 80 8.72 -1.13 15.03
CA PHE A 80 7.35 -0.99 14.55
C PHE A 80 7.31 -0.56 13.08
N TRP A 81 8.04 0.49 12.71
CA TRP A 81 8.05 0.98 11.32
C TRP A 81 8.68 -0.03 10.35
N GLN A 82 9.68 -0.79 10.80
CA GLN A 82 10.24 -1.91 10.03
C GLN A 82 9.16 -2.95 9.69
N TRP A 83 8.37 -3.39 10.68
CA TRP A 83 7.30 -4.36 10.45
C TRP A 83 6.21 -3.84 9.53
N ILE A 84 5.81 -2.57 9.68
CA ILE A 84 4.84 -1.95 8.77
C ILE A 84 5.37 -1.93 7.33
N SER A 85 6.66 -1.64 7.14
CA SER A 85 7.28 -1.68 5.81
C SER A 85 7.23 -3.08 5.19
N GLU A 86 7.56 -4.11 5.97
CA GLU A 86 7.56 -5.51 5.51
C GLU A 86 6.13 -5.98 5.15
N ASP A 87 5.14 -5.59 5.95
CA ASP A 87 3.73 -5.87 5.70
C ASP A 87 3.24 -5.20 4.40
N LEU A 88 3.64 -3.95 4.13
CA LEU A 88 3.29 -3.24 2.88
C LEU A 88 3.97 -3.87 1.66
N GLU A 89 5.23 -4.26 1.79
CA GLU A 89 5.97 -4.97 0.74
C GLU A 89 5.31 -6.32 0.40
N SER A 90 4.92 -7.08 1.43
CA SER A 90 4.21 -8.36 1.28
C SER A 90 2.83 -8.19 0.63
N ALA A 91 2.06 -7.17 1.03
CA ALA A 91 0.77 -6.86 0.42
C ALA A 91 0.93 -6.46 -1.06
N ALA A 92 1.93 -5.64 -1.39
CA ALA A 92 2.25 -5.27 -2.76
C ALA A 92 2.67 -6.47 -3.60
N GLY A 93 3.51 -7.37 -3.07
CA GLY A 93 3.93 -8.60 -3.73
C GLY A 93 2.76 -9.56 -4.00
N SER A 94 1.79 -9.62 -3.09
CA SER A 94 0.55 -10.40 -3.26
C SER A 94 -0.31 -9.82 -4.40
N LEU A 95 -0.40 -8.49 -4.49
CA LEU A 95 -1.08 -7.82 -5.62
C LEU A 95 -0.33 -8.06 -6.93
N ASP A 96 1.00 -7.93 -6.96
CA ASP A 96 1.83 -8.19 -8.15
C ASP A 96 1.63 -9.62 -8.67
N THR A 97 1.52 -10.61 -7.79
CA THR A 97 1.27 -12.01 -8.15
C THR A 97 -0.08 -12.19 -8.85
N LEU A 98 -1.13 -11.48 -8.40
CA LEU A 98 -2.45 -11.52 -9.02
C LEU A 98 -2.55 -10.69 -10.30
N LEU A 99 -1.66 -9.70 -10.47
CA LEU A 99 -1.62 -8.83 -11.64
C LEU A 99 -0.77 -9.44 -12.78
N GLY A 100 0.16 -10.36 -12.50
CA GLY A 100 0.96 -11.05 -13.53
C GLY A 100 0.25 -12.28 -14.16
N PRO A 101 0.91 -13.01 -15.09
CA PRO A 101 1.27 -12.59 -16.46
C PRO A 101 0.06 -12.37 -17.39
N SER A 102 -1.17 -12.40 -16.88
CA SER A 102 -2.41 -12.22 -17.66
C SER A 102 -2.45 -10.89 -18.44
N LEU A 103 -1.84 -9.83 -17.88
CA LEU A 103 -1.69 -8.53 -18.53
C LEU A 103 -0.78 -8.54 -19.78
N HIS A 104 0.14 -9.50 -19.92
CA HIS A 104 0.98 -9.63 -21.13
C HIS A 104 0.28 -10.42 -22.23
N ARG A 105 -0.55 -11.43 -21.88
CA ARG A 105 -1.27 -12.22 -22.90
C ARG A 105 -2.34 -11.42 -23.63
N ASP A 106 -3.03 -10.49 -22.95
CA ASP A 106 -4.02 -9.63 -23.61
C ASP A 106 -3.35 -8.53 -24.47
N ALA A 107 -2.17 -8.04 -24.07
CA ALA A 107 -1.40 -7.11 -24.90
C ALA A 107 -0.89 -7.77 -26.20
N ASP A 108 -0.49 -9.04 -26.14
CA ASP A 108 0.00 -9.79 -27.31
C ASP A 108 -1.12 -10.23 -28.26
N LEU A 109 -2.39 -10.32 -27.81
CA LEU A 109 -3.53 -10.67 -28.65
C LEU A 109 -4.07 -9.49 -29.49
N HIS A 110 -3.73 -8.25 -29.14
CA HIS A 110 -4.20 -7.05 -29.85
C HIS A 110 -3.18 -6.45 -30.84
N ILE A 111 -1.98 -7.03 -30.96
CA ILE A 111 -0.93 -6.59 -31.92
C ILE A 111 -0.90 -7.50 -33.16
N VAL A 112 -1.96 -8.22 -33.49
CA VAL A 112 -2.11 -8.86 -34.82
C VAL A 112 -3.59 -8.90 -35.22
N SER A 113 -4.07 -7.86 -35.89
CA SER A 113 -5.23 -7.92 -36.80
C SER A 113 -5.18 -6.78 -37.81
#